data_AF-A0A419SNK1-F1
#
_entry.id   AF-A0A419SNK1-F1
#
_cell.length_a   1.000
_cell.length_b   1.000
_cell.length_c   1.000
_cell.angle_alpha   90.00
_cell.angle_beta   90.00
_cell.angle_gamma   90.00
#
_symmetry.space_group_name_H-M   'P 1'
#
loop_
_entity.id
_entity.type
_entity.pdbx_description
1 polymer ?
#
loop_
_entity_poly.entity_id
_entity_poly.type
_entity_poly.pdbx_seq_one_letter_code
_entity_poly.pdbx_strand_id
1 'polypeptide(L)'
;MVVLSEQEIEDIVALHPELIETGLTLLERQGQLENRRTDLMFKDAQDRLLVVELKKGIVIEADVDQIEDYLQRVNKIKQGDNRAMIIGEAVPPSIRSICEDKGIEWKEIKDEALYTYLQQHNPSLLNEVFFEEKLHEKAKQVETMSFHDYLQATTSPFGGPYSSYQFFKPRDASTELSDNLEANQVVADEIKQIILEYPFDRTLFHGAIRVKRNEKTEPRWEVKTSNGAWQGYVIDYDLYLKNNPEAIPCELYLGTIGYRGNPRAVYADETSRFIVLDIGKGKEKVSTQYGFHKYLRTQQKALFPFYELKFNAKGTPKENWQSIYDRLSQYGYAVRESDDGKSQLLWIGEIGLNKETTATEIANLIEALFAVTIVKSHFMREGRGMSFEFLEG
;
A
#
# COMPACT_ATOMS: atom_id res chain seq x y z
N MET A 1 -33.07 -2.36 -19.22
CA MET A 1 -32.79 -1.53 -18.02
C MET A 1 -31.36 -1.86 -17.63
N VAL A 2 -30.47 -0.89 -17.65
CA VAL A 2 -29.07 -1.12 -17.26
C VAL A 2 -29.06 -1.24 -15.73
N VAL A 3 -28.30 -2.19 -15.19
CA VAL A 3 -28.21 -2.41 -13.74
C VAL A 3 -27.00 -1.64 -13.25
N LEU A 4 -27.19 -0.74 -12.29
CA LEU A 4 -26.11 0.03 -11.70
C LEU A 4 -25.23 -0.87 -10.82
N SER A 5 -23.92 -0.67 -10.84
CA SER A 5 -22.99 -1.23 -9.87
C SER A 5 -23.07 -0.46 -8.55
N GLU A 6 -22.63 -1.09 -7.45
CA GLU A 6 -22.59 -0.46 -6.13
C GLU A 6 -21.74 0.82 -6.15
N GLN A 7 -20.63 0.80 -6.89
CA GLN A 7 -19.75 1.95 -7.09
C GLN A 7 -20.44 3.09 -7.86
N GLU A 8 -21.24 2.79 -8.89
CA GLU A 8 -21.99 3.83 -9.61
C GLU A 8 -23.09 4.44 -8.73
N ILE A 9 -23.74 3.63 -7.87
CA ILE A 9 -24.69 4.14 -6.88
C ILE A 9 -23.98 5.04 -5.87
N GLU A 10 -22.81 4.62 -5.37
CA GLU A 10 -21.96 5.45 -4.50
C GLU A 10 -21.59 6.79 -5.16
N ASP A 11 -21.14 6.75 -6.42
CA ASP A 11 -20.83 7.96 -7.21
C ASP A 11 -22.04 8.89 -7.32
N ILE A 12 -23.23 8.35 -7.62
CA ILE A 12 -24.46 9.14 -7.76
C ILE A 12 -24.87 9.76 -6.42
N VAL A 13 -24.83 9.00 -5.32
CA VAL A 13 -25.17 9.53 -3.98
C VAL A 13 -24.16 10.57 -3.50
N ALA A 14 -22.88 10.41 -3.83
CA ALA A 14 -21.86 11.42 -3.55
C ALA A 14 -22.12 12.74 -4.30
N LEU A 15 -22.56 12.65 -5.57
CA LEU A 15 -22.91 13.79 -6.41
C LEU A 15 -24.25 14.45 -6.02
N HIS A 16 -25.19 13.64 -5.53
CA HIS A 16 -26.58 14.02 -5.27
C HIS A 16 -27.04 13.50 -3.89
N PRO A 17 -26.47 14.00 -2.79
CA PRO A 17 -26.77 13.48 -1.46
C PRO A 17 -28.20 13.76 -1.00
N GLU A 18 -28.91 14.70 -1.64
CA GLU A 18 -30.34 14.92 -1.50
C GLU A 18 -31.19 13.67 -1.82
N LEU A 19 -30.64 12.71 -2.57
CA LEU A 19 -31.25 11.40 -2.79
C LEU A 19 -31.42 10.62 -1.49
N ILE A 20 -30.57 10.86 -0.49
CA ILE A 20 -30.59 10.18 0.80
C ILE A 20 -31.14 11.09 1.91
N GLU A 21 -30.72 12.35 1.95
CA GLU A 21 -31.23 13.35 2.89
C GLU A 21 -30.87 14.77 2.41
N THR A 22 -31.80 15.71 2.55
CA THR A 22 -31.56 17.11 2.18
C THR A 22 -30.63 17.80 3.17
N GLY A 23 -29.69 18.60 2.66
CA GLY A 23 -28.77 19.38 3.51
C GLY A 23 -27.52 18.61 3.95
N LEU A 24 -27.29 17.43 3.39
CA LEU A 24 -26.03 16.72 3.54
C LEU A 24 -24.92 17.38 2.72
N THR A 25 -23.73 17.48 3.31
CA THR A 25 -22.49 17.89 2.65
C THR A 25 -21.51 16.73 2.68
N LEU A 26 -21.04 16.29 1.52
CA LEU A 26 -20.05 15.20 1.43
C LEU A 26 -18.74 15.63 2.10
N LEU A 27 -18.28 14.84 3.07
CA LEU A 27 -16.98 15.04 3.73
C LEU A 27 -15.93 14.17 3.07
N GLU A 28 -16.21 12.88 2.94
CA GLU A 28 -15.23 11.91 2.45
C GLU A 28 -15.93 10.74 1.75
N ARG A 29 -15.28 10.24 0.70
CA ARG A 29 -15.63 8.98 0.04
C ARG A 29 -14.61 7.93 0.40
N GLN A 30 -15.04 6.70 0.63
CA GLN A 30 -14.15 5.59 0.97
C GLN A 30 -13.24 5.92 2.17
N GLY A 31 -13.83 6.63 3.14
CA GLY A 31 -13.17 7.14 4.33
C GLY A 31 -12.53 6.01 5.13
N GLN A 32 -11.30 6.22 5.58
CA GLN A 32 -10.60 5.24 6.40
C GLN A 32 -10.93 5.47 7.88
N LEU A 33 -11.58 4.50 8.49
CA LEU A 33 -11.84 4.47 9.92
C LEU A 33 -11.02 3.34 10.56
N GLU A 34 -9.83 3.70 11.06
CA GLU A 34 -8.81 2.75 11.53
C GLU A 34 -8.47 1.69 10.46
N ASN A 35 -8.81 0.42 10.68
CA ASN A 35 -8.59 -0.69 9.73
C ASN A 35 -9.82 -1.00 8.86
N ARG A 36 -10.84 -0.15 8.88
CA ARG A 36 -12.09 -0.31 8.11
C ARG A 36 -12.30 0.85 7.15
N ARG A 37 -13.08 0.62 6.10
CA ARG A 37 -13.38 1.59 5.06
C ARG A 37 -14.89 1.77 5.01
N THR A 38 -15.37 3.00 5.18
CA THR A 38 -16.77 3.39 5.04
C THR A 38 -17.02 3.83 3.60
N ASP A 39 -18.19 3.58 3.02
CA ASP A 39 -18.44 3.99 1.64
C ASP A 39 -18.53 5.52 1.49
N LEU A 40 -19.38 6.16 2.30
CA LEU A 40 -19.56 7.62 2.29
C LEU A 40 -19.64 8.20 3.70
N MET A 41 -19.13 9.42 3.86
CA MET A 41 -19.25 10.21 5.09
C MET A 41 -19.78 11.60 4.75
N PHE A 42 -20.84 12.00 5.44
CA PHE A 42 -21.48 13.30 5.26
C PHE A 42 -21.50 14.09 6.57
N LYS A 43 -21.57 15.40 6.44
CA LYS A 43 -22.03 16.30 7.49
C LYS A 43 -23.50 16.63 7.22
N ASP A 44 -24.36 16.50 8.22
CA ASP A 44 -25.75 16.92 8.10
C ASP A 44 -25.96 18.42 8.38
N ALA A 45 -27.19 18.90 8.21
CA ALA A 45 -27.53 20.30 8.42
C ALA A 45 -27.39 20.77 9.88
N GLN A 46 -27.24 19.85 10.85
CA GLN A 46 -27.00 20.13 12.26
C GLN A 46 -25.54 19.91 12.66
N ASP A 47 -24.65 19.78 11.67
CA ASP A 47 -23.22 19.58 11.88
C ASP A 47 -22.85 18.23 12.56
N ARG A 48 -23.73 17.23 12.39
CA ARG A 48 -23.48 15.87 12.85
C ARG A 48 -22.85 15.04 11.74
N LEU A 49 -21.96 14.13 12.12
CA LEU A 49 -21.36 13.20 11.17
C LEU A 49 -22.35 12.09 10.86
N LEU A 50 -22.60 11.83 9.58
CA LEU A 50 -23.37 10.70 9.08
C LEU A 50 -22.44 9.75 8.32
N VAL A 51 -22.26 8.55 8.83
CA VAL A 51 -21.57 7.47 8.11
C VAL A 51 -22.59 6.68 7.32
N VAL A 52 -22.27 6.36 6.07
CA VAL A 52 -23.16 5.65 5.16
C VAL A 52 -22.47 4.40 4.63
N GLU A 53 -23.18 3.28 4.68
CA GLU A 53 -22.82 2.02 4.04
C GLU A 53 -23.83 1.72 2.92
N LEU A 54 -23.34 1.38 1.74
CA LEU A 54 -24.12 1.06 0.56
C LEU A 54 -24.07 -0.45 0.30
N LYS A 55 -25.21 -1.03 -0.08
CA LYS A 55 -25.31 -2.42 -0.52
C LYS A 55 -26.11 -2.52 -1.79
N LYS A 56 -25.51 -3.09 -2.84
CA LYS A 56 -26.23 -3.49 -4.04
C LYS A 56 -27.11 -4.70 -3.72
N GLY A 57 -28.43 -4.50 -3.74
CA GLY A 57 -29.43 -5.54 -3.51
C GLY A 57 -30.03 -5.50 -2.10
N ILE A 58 -30.28 -6.69 -1.53
CA ILE A 58 -30.98 -6.86 -0.26
C ILE A 58 -29.98 -6.71 0.89
N VAL A 59 -30.25 -5.78 1.81
CA VAL A 59 -29.47 -5.61 3.04
C VAL A 59 -29.69 -6.82 3.96
N ILE A 60 -28.61 -7.32 4.53
CA ILE A 60 -28.59 -8.44 5.49
C ILE A 60 -28.08 -7.96 6.86
N GLU A 61 -28.27 -8.79 7.89
CA GLU A 61 -27.87 -8.48 9.27
C GLU A 61 -26.37 -8.16 9.40
N ALA A 62 -25.52 -8.83 8.62
CA ALA A 62 -24.08 -8.57 8.61
C ALA A 62 -23.72 -7.14 8.18
N ASP A 63 -24.54 -6.52 7.33
CA ASP A 63 -24.35 -5.13 6.90
C ASP A 63 -24.67 -4.16 8.04
N VAL A 64 -25.64 -4.51 8.89
CA VAL A 64 -25.99 -3.74 10.08
C VAL A 64 -24.90 -3.83 11.13
N ASP A 65 -24.33 -5.01 11.35
CA ASP A 65 -23.19 -5.18 12.25
C ASP A 65 -21.95 -4.41 11.77
N GLN A 66 -21.74 -4.35 10.45
CA GLN A 66 -20.64 -3.59 9.85
C GLN A 66 -20.77 -2.09 10.13
N ILE A 67 -21.93 -1.49 9.87
CA ILE A 67 -22.11 -0.06 10.10
C ILE A 67 -22.20 0.30 11.59
N GLU A 68 -22.68 -0.61 12.46
CA GLU A 68 -22.64 -0.43 13.90
C GLU A 68 -21.20 -0.31 14.42
N ASP A 69 -20.30 -1.19 13.95
CA ASP A 69 -18.86 -1.10 14.28
C ASP A 69 -18.28 0.26 13.85
N TYR A 70 -18.73 0.80 12.72
CA TYR A 70 -18.29 2.13 12.25
C TYR A 70 -18.79 3.25 13.14
N LEU A 71 -20.08 3.22 13.50
CA LEU A 71 -20.67 4.20 14.39
C LEU A 71 -19.95 4.22 15.75
N GLN A 72 -19.68 3.04 16.33
CA GLN A 72 -18.96 2.92 17.60
C GLN A 72 -17.54 3.49 17.54
N ARG A 73 -16.84 3.30 16.42
CA ARG A 73 -15.48 3.85 16.21
C ARG A 73 -15.52 5.36 16.01
N VAL A 74 -16.43 5.88 15.20
CA VAL A 74 -16.61 7.32 15.01
C VAL A 74 -16.90 8.01 16.33
N ASN A 75 -17.78 7.43 17.16
CA ASN A 75 -18.12 7.97 18.49
C ASN A 75 -16.92 8.03 19.45
N LYS A 76 -15.87 7.22 19.24
CA LYS A 76 -14.61 7.31 20.01
C LYS A 76 -13.72 8.46 19.55
N ILE A 77 -13.73 8.77 18.25
CA ILE A 77 -12.88 9.79 17.63
C ILE A 77 -13.50 11.17 17.81
N LYS A 78 -14.80 11.29 17.55
CA LYS A 78 -15.56 12.53 17.64
C LYS A 78 -16.65 12.38 18.68
N GLN A 79 -16.51 13.11 19.79
CA GLN A 79 -17.59 13.27 20.75
C GLN A 79 -18.73 14.05 20.09
N GLY A 80 -19.92 13.46 20.04
CA GLY A 80 -21.09 14.06 19.40
C GLY A 80 -22.19 13.02 19.12
N ASP A 81 -23.34 13.51 18.66
CA ASP A 81 -24.48 12.71 18.20
C ASP A 81 -24.23 12.27 16.75
N ASN A 82 -23.27 11.37 16.54
CA ASN A 82 -22.97 10.86 15.19
C ASN A 82 -24.04 9.85 14.76
N ARG A 83 -24.28 9.78 13.47
CA ARG A 83 -25.35 9.00 12.83
C ARG A 83 -24.76 7.95 11.89
N ALA A 84 -25.51 6.90 11.67
CA ALA A 84 -25.20 5.86 10.70
C ALA A 84 -26.43 5.59 9.83
N MET A 85 -26.24 5.41 8.52
CA MET A 85 -27.31 5.06 7.59
C MET A 85 -26.90 3.94 6.64
N ILE A 86 -27.72 2.91 6.53
CA ILE A 86 -27.57 1.88 5.49
C ILE A 86 -28.45 2.23 4.31
N ILE A 87 -27.88 2.15 3.11
CA ILE A 87 -28.62 2.29 1.87
C ILE A 87 -28.58 0.96 1.13
N GLY A 88 -29.74 0.46 0.72
CA GLY A 88 -29.83 -0.72 -0.12
C GLY A 88 -30.96 -0.63 -1.14
N GLU A 89 -31.02 -1.58 -2.07
CA GLU A 89 -32.14 -1.69 -3.02
C GLU A 89 -33.42 -2.18 -2.32
N ALA A 90 -33.24 -3.05 -1.33
CA ALA A 90 -34.28 -3.51 -0.44
C ALA A 90 -33.74 -3.70 0.98
N VAL A 91 -34.47 -3.18 1.96
CA VAL A 91 -34.20 -3.34 3.39
C VAL A 91 -35.37 -4.11 3.98
N PRO A 92 -35.27 -5.43 4.21
CA PRO A 92 -36.38 -6.24 4.70
C PRO A 92 -36.91 -5.76 6.05
N PRO A 93 -38.20 -5.94 6.37
CA PRO A 93 -38.78 -5.50 7.65
C PRO A 93 -38.02 -5.99 8.89
N SER A 94 -37.49 -7.21 8.87
CA SER A 94 -36.65 -7.73 9.96
C SER A 94 -35.36 -6.93 10.16
N ILE A 95 -34.74 -6.49 9.06
CA ILE A 95 -33.52 -5.66 9.10
C ILE A 95 -33.85 -4.25 9.54
N ARG A 96 -35.00 -3.69 9.12
CA ARG A 96 -35.47 -2.38 9.58
C ARG A 96 -35.61 -2.35 11.10
N SER A 97 -36.19 -3.40 11.69
CA SER A 97 -36.30 -3.52 13.15
C SER A 97 -34.93 -3.60 13.83
N ILE A 98 -33.96 -4.34 13.27
CA ILE A 98 -32.59 -4.39 13.82
C ILE A 98 -31.92 -3.00 13.73
N CYS A 99 -32.11 -2.28 12.62
CA CYS A 99 -31.58 -0.94 12.46
C CYS A 99 -32.18 0.02 13.50
N GLU A 100 -33.50 0.00 13.69
CA GLU A 100 -34.20 0.79 14.70
C GLU A 100 -33.69 0.50 16.12
N ASP A 101 -33.54 -0.78 16.48
CA ASP A 101 -33.03 -1.21 17.79
C ASP A 101 -31.59 -0.73 18.04
N LYS A 102 -30.78 -0.65 16.98
CA LYS A 102 -29.38 -0.21 17.03
C LYS A 102 -29.18 1.30 16.80
N GLY A 103 -30.26 2.05 16.59
CA GLY A 103 -30.18 3.48 16.27
C GLY A 103 -29.50 3.79 14.94
N ILE A 104 -29.60 2.87 13.98
CA ILE A 104 -29.08 2.99 12.62
C ILE A 104 -30.24 3.36 11.70
N GLU A 105 -30.03 4.38 10.87
CA GLU A 105 -31.00 4.79 9.87
C GLU A 105 -30.92 3.90 8.64
N TRP A 106 -31.98 3.83 7.85
CA TRP A 106 -31.97 3.05 6.62
C TRP A 106 -32.74 3.74 5.51
N LYS A 107 -32.31 3.52 4.27
CA LYS A 107 -33.01 4.00 3.08
C LYS A 107 -33.00 2.99 1.95
N GLU A 108 -34.13 2.85 1.29
CA GLU A 108 -34.23 2.09 0.04
C GLU A 108 -34.06 3.02 -1.16
N ILE A 109 -33.11 2.70 -2.03
CA ILE A 109 -32.89 3.41 -3.29
C ILE A 109 -32.84 2.36 -4.40
N LYS A 110 -33.82 2.44 -5.30
CA LYS A 110 -33.88 1.58 -6.48
C LYS A 110 -33.20 2.25 -7.66
N ASP A 111 -32.63 1.44 -8.55
CA ASP A 111 -32.05 1.91 -9.81
C ASP A 111 -33.02 2.83 -10.55
N GLU A 112 -34.30 2.47 -10.69
CA GLU A 112 -35.27 3.29 -11.43
C GLU A 112 -35.48 4.69 -10.82
N ALA A 113 -35.36 4.81 -9.51
CA ALA A 113 -35.46 6.09 -8.82
C ALA A 113 -34.23 6.97 -9.14
N LEU A 114 -33.04 6.38 -9.17
CA LEU A 114 -31.81 7.07 -9.57
C LEU A 114 -31.86 7.52 -11.03
N TYR A 115 -32.30 6.64 -11.94
CA TYR A 115 -32.52 7.00 -13.35
C TYR A 115 -33.46 8.18 -13.51
N THR A 116 -34.64 8.09 -12.87
CA THR A 116 -35.67 9.13 -12.97
C THR A 116 -35.14 10.46 -12.44
N TYR A 117 -34.40 10.42 -11.33
CA TYR A 117 -33.78 11.59 -10.75
C TYR A 117 -32.76 12.23 -11.70
N LEU A 118 -31.80 11.44 -12.20
CA LEU A 118 -30.76 11.92 -13.11
C LEU A 118 -31.34 12.43 -14.43
N GLN A 119 -32.36 11.78 -14.98
CA GLN A 119 -33.02 12.25 -16.20
C GLN A 119 -33.66 13.63 -16.02
N GLN A 120 -34.21 13.91 -14.84
CA GLN A 120 -34.90 15.17 -14.55
C GLN A 120 -33.94 16.30 -14.15
N HIS A 121 -32.89 15.98 -13.38
CA HIS A 121 -32.06 16.97 -12.70
C HIS A 121 -30.63 17.04 -13.23
N ASN A 122 -30.12 15.98 -13.86
CA ASN A 122 -28.75 15.93 -14.36
C ASN A 122 -28.59 14.99 -15.59
N PRO A 123 -29.23 15.32 -16.73
CA PRO A 123 -29.21 14.44 -17.92
C PRO A 123 -27.81 14.27 -18.53
N SER A 124 -26.87 15.19 -18.27
CA SER A 124 -25.46 15.02 -18.67
C SER A 124 -24.81 13.89 -17.89
N LEU A 125 -25.01 13.86 -16.57
CA LEU A 125 -24.48 12.80 -15.71
C LEU A 125 -25.09 11.46 -16.08
N LEU A 126 -26.40 11.42 -16.34
CA LEU A 126 -27.07 10.23 -16.89
C LEU A 126 -26.35 9.73 -18.15
N ASN A 127 -26.04 10.61 -19.09
CA ASN A 127 -25.36 10.21 -20.32
C ASN A 127 -23.94 9.67 -20.06
N GLU A 128 -23.23 10.18 -19.07
CA GLU A 128 -21.88 9.70 -18.71
C GLU A 128 -21.89 8.36 -17.99
N VAL A 129 -22.89 8.11 -17.14
CA VAL A 129 -23.11 6.82 -16.49
C VAL A 129 -23.37 5.74 -17.56
N PHE A 130 -24.18 6.05 -18.58
CA PHE A 130 -24.71 5.03 -19.49
C PHE A 130 -24.07 4.96 -20.87
N PHE A 131 -23.37 6.00 -21.33
CA PHE A 131 -22.83 6.06 -22.69
C PHE A 131 -21.33 6.39 -22.78
N GLU A 132 -20.64 6.77 -21.68
CA GLU A 132 -19.21 7.16 -21.76
C GLU A 132 -18.23 6.53 -20.73
N GLU A 133 -18.63 5.64 -19.82
CA GLU A 133 -17.72 5.01 -18.81
C GLU A 133 -16.89 6.02 -17.96
N LYS A 134 -17.30 7.29 -17.85
CA LYS A 134 -16.51 8.39 -17.22
C LYS A 134 -17.07 8.94 -15.90
N LEU A 135 -18.09 8.28 -15.33
CA LEU A 135 -18.77 8.76 -14.12
C LEU A 135 -17.84 8.99 -12.93
N HIS A 136 -16.93 8.04 -12.71
CA HIS A 136 -15.98 8.07 -11.60
C HIS A 136 -15.09 9.33 -11.59
N GLU A 137 -14.72 9.86 -12.75
CA GLU A 137 -13.88 11.04 -12.87
C GLU A 137 -14.62 12.34 -12.53
N LYS A 138 -15.94 12.38 -12.69
CA LYS A 138 -16.76 13.54 -12.29
C LYS A 138 -17.10 13.54 -10.81
N ALA A 139 -17.35 12.37 -10.23
CA ALA A 139 -17.58 12.28 -8.78
C ALA A 139 -16.35 12.70 -7.95
N LYS A 140 -15.14 12.63 -8.53
CA LYS A 140 -13.90 13.20 -7.94
C LYS A 140 -13.83 14.73 -7.98
N GLN A 141 -14.67 15.38 -8.78
CA GLN A 141 -14.66 16.84 -8.99
C GLN A 141 -15.63 17.58 -8.08
N VAL A 142 -16.43 16.88 -7.27
CA VAL A 142 -17.25 17.50 -6.22
C VAL A 142 -16.32 18.22 -5.26
N GLU A 143 -16.64 19.47 -4.97
CA GLU A 143 -15.93 20.24 -3.96
C GLU A 143 -16.16 19.58 -2.59
N THR A 144 -15.17 18.82 -2.12
CA THR A 144 -15.18 18.18 -0.81
C THR A 144 -14.55 19.11 0.22
N MET A 145 -15.11 19.11 1.43
CA MET A 145 -14.43 19.65 2.60
C MET A 145 -13.71 18.48 3.24
N SER A 146 -12.38 18.52 3.32
CA SER A 146 -11.66 17.42 3.95
C SER A 146 -12.12 17.28 5.40
N PHE A 147 -12.15 16.05 5.92
CA PHE A 147 -12.45 15.82 7.34
C PHE A 147 -11.50 16.63 8.26
N HIS A 148 -10.32 17.00 7.75
CA HIS A 148 -9.36 17.88 8.39
C HIS A 148 -9.80 19.36 8.43
N ASP A 149 -10.30 19.90 7.32
CA ASP A 149 -10.86 21.26 7.24
C ASP A 149 -12.09 21.40 8.13
N TYR A 150 -12.88 20.33 8.19
CA TYR A 150 -14.03 20.22 9.05
C TYR A 150 -13.70 20.33 10.54
N LEU A 151 -12.53 19.83 10.96
CA LEU A 151 -12.05 19.88 12.35
C LEU A 151 -11.40 21.22 12.74
N GLN A 152 -11.33 22.22 11.84
CA GLN A 152 -10.72 23.53 12.07
C GLN A 152 -9.26 23.48 12.60
N ALA A 153 -8.46 22.50 12.20
CA ALA A 153 -7.06 22.42 12.60
C ALA A 153 -6.15 23.24 11.66
N THR A 154 -5.58 24.35 12.14
CA THR A 154 -4.70 25.25 11.35
C THR A 154 -3.25 24.77 11.23
N THR A 155 -2.94 23.60 11.77
CA THR A 155 -1.63 22.95 11.70
C THR A 155 -1.82 21.43 11.77
N SER A 156 -1.04 20.67 10.99
CA SER A 156 -0.75 19.26 11.35
C SER A 156 -0.26 19.21 12.81
N PRO A 157 -0.53 18.14 13.59
CA PRO A 157 0.06 17.95 14.92
C PRO A 157 1.61 18.07 14.94
N PHE A 158 2.26 18.11 13.78
CA PHE A 158 3.70 18.18 13.59
C PHE A 158 4.21 19.42 12.81
N GLY A 159 3.35 20.42 12.52
CA GLY A 159 3.82 21.78 12.18
C GLY A 159 4.52 22.04 10.84
N GLY A 160 4.25 21.29 9.75
CA GLY A 160 4.81 21.54 8.41
C GLY A 160 3.77 21.76 7.29
N PRO A 161 4.12 22.41 6.15
CA PRO A 161 3.21 22.67 5.03
C PRO A 161 3.05 21.48 4.08
N TYR A 162 1.84 21.31 3.52
CA TYR A 162 1.48 20.24 2.58
C TYR A 162 2.10 20.45 1.19
N SER A 163 2.64 19.39 0.57
CA SER A 163 2.99 19.36 -0.86
C SER A 163 2.46 18.09 -1.52
N SER A 164 2.17 18.18 -2.82
CA SER A 164 1.21 17.41 -3.63
C SER A 164 1.49 15.90 -3.87
N TYR A 165 2.07 15.18 -2.91
CA TYR A 165 2.37 13.74 -3.03
C TYR A 165 1.93 12.89 -1.82
N GLN A 166 0.88 13.31 -1.12
CA GLN A 166 0.41 12.67 0.14
C GLN A 166 -0.83 11.77 0.00
N PHE A 167 -1.15 11.22 -1.19
CA PHE A 167 -2.42 10.52 -1.40
C PHE A 167 -2.37 8.99 -1.59
N PHE A 168 -1.25 8.33 -1.35
CA PHE A 168 -1.18 6.88 -1.50
C PHE A 168 -1.00 6.14 -0.17
N LYS A 169 -2.14 5.65 0.37
CA LYS A 169 -2.18 4.52 1.30
C LYS A 169 -1.17 3.48 0.86
N PRO A 170 -0.29 2.92 1.74
CA PRO A 170 0.30 1.63 1.49
C PRO A 170 -0.85 0.64 1.55
N ARG A 171 -1.52 0.45 0.42
CA ARG A 171 -2.43 -0.67 0.20
C ARG A 171 -1.61 -1.92 0.46
N ASP A 172 -2.18 -2.87 1.20
CA ASP A 172 -1.67 -4.23 1.14
C ASP A 172 -1.65 -4.62 -0.33
N ALA A 173 -0.46 -4.95 -0.86
CA ALA A 173 -0.28 -5.27 -2.27
C ALA A 173 -1.13 -6.47 -2.71
N SER A 174 -1.69 -7.23 -1.76
CA SER A 174 -2.76 -8.19 -2.00
C SER A 174 -3.91 -7.64 -2.85
N THR A 175 -4.15 -6.33 -2.82
CA THR A 175 -5.21 -5.64 -3.59
C THR A 175 -4.82 -5.23 -5.01
N GLU A 176 -3.53 -5.17 -5.35
CA GLU A 176 -3.04 -4.88 -6.73
C GLU A 176 -2.49 -6.14 -7.42
N LEU A 177 -2.49 -7.28 -6.72
CA LEU A 177 -2.32 -8.60 -7.32
C LEU A 177 -3.54 -8.90 -8.21
N SER A 178 -3.26 -9.54 -9.35
CA SER A 178 -4.31 -10.07 -10.21
C SER A 178 -4.82 -11.40 -9.63
N ASP A 179 -6.13 -11.66 -9.76
CA ASP A 179 -6.70 -12.99 -9.52
C ASP A 179 -6.15 -14.05 -10.49
N ASN A 180 -5.65 -13.62 -11.66
CA ASN A 180 -4.89 -14.45 -12.57
C ASN A 180 -3.45 -14.66 -12.05
N LEU A 181 -3.18 -15.86 -11.53
CA LEU A 181 -1.91 -16.23 -10.91
C LEU A 181 -0.76 -16.31 -11.93
N GLU A 182 -1.05 -16.70 -13.18
CA GLU A 182 -0.08 -16.70 -14.27
C GLU A 182 0.38 -15.27 -14.59
N ALA A 183 -0.52 -14.29 -14.57
CA ALA A 183 -0.18 -12.89 -14.81
C ALA A 183 0.77 -12.36 -13.73
N ASN A 184 0.51 -12.67 -12.45
CA ASN A 184 1.41 -12.33 -11.34
C ASN A 184 2.80 -12.97 -11.55
N GLN A 185 2.83 -14.23 -11.97
CA GLN A 185 4.06 -14.97 -12.22
C GLN A 185 4.88 -14.37 -13.36
N VAL A 186 4.25 -14.01 -14.48
CA VAL A 186 4.92 -13.38 -15.63
C VAL A 186 5.62 -12.08 -15.20
N VAL A 187 4.91 -11.19 -14.49
CA VAL A 187 5.50 -9.90 -14.08
C VAL A 187 6.68 -10.11 -13.10
N ALA A 188 6.53 -11.00 -12.12
CA ALA A 188 7.59 -11.26 -11.15
C ALA A 188 8.82 -11.92 -11.78
N ASP A 189 8.62 -12.89 -12.69
CA ASP A 189 9.70 -13.60 -13.37
C ASP A 189 10.40 -12.69 -14.40
N GLU A 190 9.69 -11.75 -15.04
CA GLU A 190 10.28 -10.74 -15.93
C GLU A 190 11.20 -9.78 -15.16
N ILE A 191 10.75 -9.23 -14.03
CA ILE A 191 11.59 -8.41 -13.15
C ILE A 191 12.83 -9.19 -12.68
N LYS A 192 12.65 -10.45 -12.27
CA LYS A 192 13.74 -11.33 -11.87
C LYS A 192 14.77 -11.50 -12.99
N GLN A 193 14.31 -11.71 -14.23
CA GLN A 193 15.19 -11.84 -15.39
C GLN A 193 16.01 -10.56 -15.62
N ILE A 194 15.38 -9.40 -15.48
CA ILE A 194 16.08 -8.11 -15.63
C ILE A 194 17.17 -7.97 -14.56
N ILE A 195 16.91 -8.34 -13.30
CA ILE A 195 17.92 -8.32 -12.24
C ILE A 195 19.08 -9.28 -12.56
N LEU A 196 18.79 -10.47 -13.12
CA LEU A 196 19.81 -11.44 -13.52
C LEU A 196 20.74 -10.91 -14.61
N GLU A 197 20.26 -10.03 -15.48
CA GLU A 197 21.03 -9.50 -16.62
C GLU A 197 21.67 -8.14 -16.31
N TYR A 198 21.18 -7.42 -15.31
CA TYR A 198 21.59 -6.04 -15.06
C TYR A 198 23.05 -5.91 -14.55
N PRO A 199 23.91 -5.11 -15.21
CA PRO A 199 25.27 -4.83 -14.78
C PRO A 199 25.29 -3.68 -13.76
N PHE A 200 25.06 -4.00 -12.49
CA PHE A 200 24.99 -3.00 -11.43
C PHE A 200 26.37 -2.46 -11.02
N ASP A 201 26.53 -1.13 -11.01
CA ASP A 201 27.68 -0.42 -10.44
C ASP A 201 27.22 0.97 -9.97
N ARG A 202 27.20 1.20 -8.66
CA ARG A 202 26.76 2.46 -8.07
C ARG A 202 27.58 2.88 -6.86
N THR A 203 27.68 4.18 -6.67
CA THR A 203 28.25 4.79 -5.45
C THR A 203 27.13 5.24 -4.53
N LEU A 204 27.17 4.80 -3.28
CA LEU A 204 26.17 5.12 -2.24
C LEU A 204 26.80 6.04 -1.18
N PHE A 205 25.95 6.65 -0.34
CA PHE A 205 26.35 7.41 0.84
C PHE A 205 27.39 8.51 0.55
N HIS A 206 27.08 9.39 -0.42
CA HIS A 206 27.99 10.45 -0.89
C HIS A 206 29.38 9.94 -1.32
N GLY A 207 29.43 8.73 -1.87
CA GLY A 207 30.66 8.09 -2.36
C GLY A 207 31.49 7.41 -1.27
N ALA A 208 30.96 7.23 -0.05
CA ALA A 208 31.62 6.44 0.99
C ALA A 208 31.69 4.95 0.62
N ILE A 209 30.72 4.47 -0.17
CA ILE A 209 30.64 3.09 -0.63
C ILE A 209 30.50 3.06 -2.15
N ARG A 210 31.15 2.09 -2.80
CA ARG A 210 30.83 1.65 -4.16
C ARG A 210 30.40 0.19 -4.11
N VAL A 211 29.27 -0.13 -4.71
CA VAL A 211 28.80 -1.50 -4.87
C VAL A 211 28.78 -1.81 -6.35
N LYS A 212 29.39 -2.92 -6.74
CA LYS A 212 29.33 -3.42 -8.12
C LYS A 212 29.06 -4.92 -8.17
N ARG A 213 28.37 -5.35 -9.21
CA ARG A 213 28.24 -6.77 -9.53
C ARG A 213 29.61 -7.33 -9.87
N ASN A 214 29.91 -8.54 -9.40
CA ASN A 214 31.18 -9.18 -9.66
C ASN A 214 31.21 -9.75 -11.09
N GLU A 215 31.95 -9.09 -11.98
CA GLU A 215 32.06 -9.45 -13.40
C GLU A 215 32.81 -10.78 -13.64
N LYS A 216 33.51 -11.31 -12.63
CA LYS A 216 34.26 -12.56 -12.73
C LYS A 216 33.39 -13.79 -12.47
N THR A 217 32.14 -13.59 -12.04
CA THR A 217 31.23 -14.63 -11.61
C THR A 217 29.91 -14.51 -12.34
N GLU A 218 29.42 -15.61 -12.91
CA GLU A 218 28.08 -15.69 -13.46
C GLU A 218 27.05 -16.01 -12.36
N PRO A 219 25.76 -15.63 -12.53
CA PRO A 219 24.70 -16.07 -11.64
C PRO A 219 24.68 -17.60 -11.50
N ARG A 220 24.76 -18.09 -10.27
CA ARG A 220 24.80 -19.53 -9.96
C ARG A 220 23.45 -20.00 -9.42
N TRP A 221 22.96 -21.12 -9.93
CA TRP A 221 21.76 -21.76 -9.36
C TRP A 221 22.13 -22.49 -8.06
N GLU A 222 21.38 -22.26 -7.00
CA GLU A 222 21.56 -22.89 -5.70
C GLU A 222 20.27 -23.44 -5.12
N VAL A 223 20.42 -24.50 -4.34
CA VAL A 223 19.35 -25.06 -3.51
C VAL A 223 19.81 -24.97 -2.05
N LYS A 224 19.23 -24.04 -1.28
CA LYS A 224 19.67 -23.70 0.08
C LYS A 224 19.17 -24.66 1.16
N THR A 225 18.13 -25.44 0.90
CA THR A 225 17.58 -26.41 1.87
C THR A 225 17.63 -27.83 1.32
N SER A 226 17.92 -28.80 2.21
CA SER A 226 18.03 -30.22 1.85
C SER A 226 16.75 -30.82 1.23
N ASN A 227 15.60 -30.22 1.53
CA ASN A 227 14.29 -30.61 0.97
C ASN A 227 13.95 -29.89 -0.36
N GLY A 228 14.86 -29.12 -0.94
CA GLY A 228 14.64 -28.39 -2.19
C GLY A 228 13.71 -27.18 -2.10
N ALA A 229 13.17 -26.88 -0.90
CA ALA A 229 12.16 -25.85 -0.74
C ALA A 229 12.68 -24.43 -1.03
N TRP A 230 13.98 -24.16 -0.83
CA TRP A 230 14.61 -22.89 -1.20
C TRP A 230 15.55 -23.14 -2.36
N GLN A 231 15.22 -22.56 -3.51
CA GLN A 231 16.06 -22.64 -4.70
C GLN A 231 16.03 -21.34 -5.47
N GLY A 232 17.07 -21.04 -6.24
CA GLY A 232 17.14 -19.78 -6.95
C GLY A 232 18.55 -19.44 -7.42
N TYR A 233 18.70 -18.23 -7.96
CA TYR A 233 19.99 -17.76 -8.43
C TYR A 233 20.68 -16.92 -7.36
N VAL A 234 21.98 -17.12 -7.16
CA VAL A 234 22.85 -16.21 -6.42
C VAL A 234 23.68 -15.41 -7.39
N ILE A 235 23.71 -14.10 -7.17
CA ILE A 235 24.53 -13.14 -7.91
C ILE A 235 25.53 -12.56 -6.92
N ASP A 236 26.82 -12.65 -7.23
CA ASP A 236 27.87 -12.13 -6.37
C ASP A 236 28.12 -10.63 -6.66
N TYR A 237 28.30 -9.87 -5.58
CA TYR A 237 28.56 -8.44 -5.59
C TYR A 237 29.78 -8.13 -4.72
N ASP A 238 30.49 -7.08 -5.08
CA ASP A 238 31.61 -6.54 -4.32
C ASP A 238 31.24 -5.15 -3.78
N LEU A 239 31.42 -4.96 -2.47
CA LEU A 239 31.25 -3.67 -1.81
C LEU A 239 32.63 -3.13 -1.41
N TYR A 240 32.94 -1.92 -1.86
CA TYR A 240 34.20 -1.22 -1.58
C TYR A 240 33.94 0.01 -0.73
N LEU A 241 34.73 0.19 0.33
CA LEU A 241 34.77 1.45 1.08
C LEU A 241 35.73 2.42 0.38
N LYS A 242 35.42 3.72 0.39
CA LYS A 242 36.18 4.77 -0.32
C LYS A 242 37.71 4.71 -0.13
N ASN A 243 38.16 4.31 1.05
CA ASN A 243 39.58 4.24 1.42
C ASN A 243 40.07 2.80 1.66
N ASN A 244 39.29 1.78 1.29
CA ASN A 244 39.67 0.38 1.44
C ASN A 244 39.66 -0.33 0.08
N PRO A 245 40.82 -0.80 -0.41
CA PRO A 245 40.88 -1.54 -1.67
C PRO A 245 40.31 -2.96 -1.55
N GLU A 246 40.15 -3.50 -0.35
CA GLU A 246 39.60 -4.83 -0.13
C GLU A 246 38.08 -4.81 -0.26
N ALA A 247 37.56 -5.70 -1.11
CA ALA A 247 36.13 -5.86 -1.34
C ALA A 247 35.49 -6.67 -0.21
N ILE A 248 34.37 -6.18 0.31
CA ILE A 248 33.47 -6.95 1.16
C ILE A 248 32.54 -7.77 0.24
N PRO A 249 32.57 -9.11 0.33
CA PRO A 249 31.71 -9.94 -0.50
C PRO A 249 30.25 -9.81 -0.09
N CYS A 250 29.39 -9.65 -1.09
CA CYS A 250 27.93 -9.55 -0.95
C CYS A 250 27.27 -10.57 -1.87
N GLU A 251 26.10 -11.08 -1.47
CA GLU A 251 25.32 -12.01 -2.28
C GLU A 251 23.89 -11.49 -2.43
N LEU A 252 23.41 -11.37 -3.67
CA LEU A 252 22.00 -11.16 -3.96
C LEU A 252 21.40 -12.48 -4.43
N TYR A 253 20.50 -13.04 -3.62
CA TYR A 253 19.80 -14.28 -3.90
C TYR A 253 18.38 -14.00 -4.42
N LEU A 254 18.12 -14.36 -5.68
CA LEU A 254 16.82 -14.36 -6.33
C LEU A 254 16.16 -15.71 -6.13
N GLY A 255 15.45 -15.84 -5.01
CA GLY A 255 14.92 -17.09 -4.53
C GLY A 255 13.47 -17.34 -4.91
N THR A 256 13.15 -18.63 -5.04
CA THR A 256 11.80 -19.16 -4.94
C THR A 256 11.69 -20.02 -3.69
N ILE A 257 10.49 -20.03 -3.11
CA ILE A 257 10.17 -20.89 -1.98
C ILE A 257 8.79 -21.51 -2.12
N GLY A 258 8.69 -22.83 -1.92
CA GLY A 258 7.39 -23.49 -1.87
C GLY A 258 6.45 -22.88 -0.81
N TYR A 259 5.14 -23.02 -1.04
CA TYR A 259 4.08 -22.47 -0.21
C TYR A 259 4.32 -22.63 1.31
N ARG A 260 4.35 -21.49 2.04
CA ARG A 260 4.57 -21.41 3.50
C ARG A 260 3.32 -21.01 4.29
N GLY A 261 2.15 -21.50 3.90
CA GLY A 261 0.93 -21.35 4.70
C GLY A 261 0.28 -19.96 4.64
N ASN A 262 0.53 -19.19 3.58
CA ASN A 262 -0.27 -17.99 3.29
C ASN A 262 -1.57 -18.48 2.63
N PRO A 263 -2.79 -18.21 3.11
CA PRO A 263 -4.01 -18.98 2.77
C PRO A 263 -4.37 -19.11 1.28
N ARG A 264 -3.72 -18.36 0.38
CA ARG A 264 -3.88 -18.43 -1.07
C ARG A 264 -2.52 -18.35 -1.77
N ALA A 265 -2.35 -19.14 -2.83
CA ALA A 265 -1.19 -19.02 -3.73
C ALA A 265 -1.25 -17.69 -4.49
N VAL A 266 -0.09 -17.06 -4.68
CA VAL A 266 0.04 -15.79 -5.42
C VAL A 266 0.46 -16.02 -6.87
N TYR A 267 1.08 -17.16 -7.15
CA TYR A 267 1.67 -17.53 -8.43
C TYR A 267 1.16 -18.90 -8.85
N ALA A 268 1.08 -19.14 -10.17
CA ALA A 268 0.50 -20.35 -10.73
C ALA A 268 1.25 -21.63 -10.30
N ASP A 269 2.56 -21.53 -10.11
CA ASP A 269 3.39 -22.65 -9.63
C ASP A 269 3.44 -22.79 -8.10
N GLU A 270 2.65 -22.01 -7.36
CA GLU A 270 2.57 -22.00 -5.89
C GLU A 270 3.88 -21.68 -5.16
N THR A 271 4.90 -21.19 -5.86
CA THR A 271 6.18 -20.80 -5.25
C THR A 271 6.25 -19.29 -5.04
N SER A 272 6.73 -18.79 -3.91
CA SER A 272 6.87 -17.35 -3.69
C SER A 272 8.19 -16.83 -4.26
N ARG A 273 8.18 -15.64 -4.90
CA ARG A 273 9.39 -14.97 -5.39
C ARG A 273 9.91 -13.94 -4.39
N PHE A 274 11.22 -13.89 -4.19
CA PHE A 274 11.84 -12.92 -3.29
C PHE A 274 13.31 -12.66 -3.64
N ILE A 275 13.81 -11.51 -3.16
CA ILE A 275 15.21 -11.15 -3.14
C ILE A 275 15.68 -11.28 -1.69
N VAL A 276 16.85 -11.88 -1.46
CA VAL A 276 17.61 -11.74 -0.21
C VAL A 276 18.95 -11.13 -0.57
N LEU A 277 19.23 -9.96 0.00
CA LEU A 277 20.54 -9.34 -0.08
C LEU A 277 21.32 -9.63 1.20
N ASP A 278 22.49 -10.21 1.06
CA ASP A 278 23.41 -10.54 2.13
C ASP A 278 24.70 -9.71 2.00
N ILE A 279 25.14 -9.12 3.10
CA ILE A 279 26.44 -8.43 3.20
C ILE A 279 27.29 -9.10 4.27
N GLY A 280 28.55 -9.39 3.95
CA GLY A 280 29.50 -10.00 4.88
C GLY A 280 29.36 -11.53 4.99
N LYS A 281 30.12 -12.13 5.91
CA LYS A 281 30.18 -13.60 6.11
C LYS A 281 30.09 -13.96 7.59
N GLY A 282 29.75 -15.21 7.87
CA GLY A 282 29.74 -15.74 9.25
C GLY A 282 28.83 -14.94 10.19
N LYS A 283 29.38 -14.48 11.32
CA LYS A 283 28.64 -13.69 12.33
C LYS A 283 28.35 -12.25 11.89
N GLU A 284 29.13 -11.73 10.95
CA GLU A 284 28.99 -10.38 10.39
C GLU A 284 27.95 -10.34 9.27
N LYS A 285 27.47 -11.50 8.81
CA LYS A 285 26.47 -11.60 7.75
C LYS A 285 25.15 -10.97 8.17
N VAL A 286 24.69 -9.99 7.39
CA VAL A 286 23.41 -9.30 7.58
C VAL A 286 22.59 -9.39 6.31
N SER A 287 21.31 -9.71 6.49
CA SER A 287 20.39 -9.99 5.38
C SER A 287 19.23 -9.01 5.36
N THR A 288 18.81 -8.60 4.17
CA THR A 288 17.55 -7.89 3.91
C THR A 288 16.75 -8.66 2.87
N GLN A 289 15.45 -8.86 3.13
CA GLN A 289 14.58 -9.62 2.26
C GLN A 289 13.51 -8.71 1.64
N TYR A 290 13.26 -8.91 0.35
CA TYR A 290 12.21 -8.26 -0.44
C TYR A 290 11.31 -9.34 -1.06
N GLY A 291 10.05 -9.44 -0.65
CA GLY A 291 9.12 -10.43 -1.18
C GLY A 291 8.22 -9.82 -2.26
N PHE A 292 8.27 -10.34 -3.49
CA PHE A 292 7.50 -9.77 -4.61
C PHE A 292 6.01 -9.74 -4.33
N HIS A 293 5.46 -10.76 -3.67
CA HIS A 293 4.04 -10.83 -3.33
C HIS A 293 3.53 -9.65 -2.47
N LYS A 294 4.43 -8.91 -1.81
CA LYS A 294 4.09 -7.72 -1.00
C LYS A 294 4.19 -6.40 -1.76
N TYR A 295 4.77 -6.44 -2.95
CA TYR A 295 5.10 -5.22 -3.69
C TYR A 295 4.66 -5.29 -5.15
N LEU A 296 4.15 -6.42 -5.64
CA LEU A 296 3.76 -6.58 -7.04
C LEU A 296 2.47 -5.81 -7.36
N ARG A 297 2.48 -5.11 -8.50
CA ARG A 297 1.34 -4.40 -9.09
C ARG A 297 1.11 -4.97 -10.49
N THR A 298 0.29 -6.01 -10.58
CA THR A 298 0.26 -6.89 -11.77
C THR A 298 -0.31 -6.19 -13.00
N GLN A 299 -1.41 -5.45 -12.83
CA GLN A 299 -2.05 -4.73 -13.94
C GLN A 299 -1.14 -3.66 -14.54
N GLN A 300 -0.36 -2.99 -13.69
CA GLN A 300 0.57 -1.94 -14.08
C GLN A 300 1.95 -2.49 -14.46
N LYS A 301 2.14 -3.83 -14.40
CA LYS A 301 3.42 -4.51 -14.63
C LYS A 301 4.57 -3.83 -13.88
N ALA A 302 4.38 -3.63 -12.58
CA ALA A 302 5.25 -2.82 -11.75
C ALA A 302 5.45 -3.42 -10.35
N LEU A 303 6.36 -2.82 -9.58
CA LEU A 303 6.42 -2.94 -8.14
C LEU A 303 5.95 -1.63 -7.49
N PHE A 304 5.52 -1.71 -6.23
CA PHE A 304 5.30 -0.54 -5.40
C PHE A 304 6.61 0.26 -5.27
N PRO A 305 6.53 1.59 -5.27
CA PRO A 305 7.69 2.48 -5.31
C PRO A 305 8.37 2.65 -3.94
N PHE A 306 8.16 1.71 -3.01
CA PHE A 306 8.69 1.78 -1.66
C PHE A 306 9.06 0.40 -1.12
N TYR A 307 9.93 0.38 -0.11
CA TYR A 307 10.25 -0.77 0.70
C TYR A 307 9.87 -0.52 2.15
N GLU A 308 9.22 -1.49 2.78
CA GLU A 308 8.81 -1.37 4.17
C GLU A 308 9.96 -1.77 5.11
N LEU A 309 10.39 -0.83 5.96
CA LEU A 309 11.49 -1.01 6.92
C LEU A 309 11.00 -1.74 8.17
N LYS A 310 10.74 -3.03 8.03
CA LYS A 310 10.40 -3.93 9.15
C LYS A 310 11.62 -4.73 9.59
N PHE A 311 12.09 -4.48 10.81
CA PHE A 311 13.21 -5.21 11.40
C PHE A 311 12.74 -6.22 12.45
N ASN A 312 13.51 -7.30 12.62
CA ASN A 312 13.30 -8.24 13.72
C ASN A 312 14.10 -7.77 14.93
N ALA A 313 13.41 -7.51 16.06
CA ALA A 313 14.01 -7.08 17.33
C ALA A 313 15.10 -8.03 17.88
N LYS A 314 15.08 -9.32 17.48
CA LYS A 314 16.11 -10.31 17.83
C LYS A 314 17.43 -10.05 17.09
N GLY A 315 17.39 -9.49 15.88
CA GLY A 315 18.57 -9.14 15.08
C GLY A 315 19.00 -7.70 15.30
N THR A 316 18.08 -6.79 15.04
CA THR A 316 18.24 -5.34 15.10
C THR A 316 17.39 -4.80 16.27
N PRO A 317 18.01 -4.39 17.39
CA PRO A 317 17.28 -3.90 18.57
C PRO A 317 16.34 -2.75 18.22
N LYS A 318 15.18 -2.67 18.90
CA LYS A 318 14.15 -1.66 18.59
C LYS A 318 14.64 -0.24 18.83
N GLU A 319 15.48 -0.07 19.86
CA GLU A 319 16.15 1.18 20.21
C GLU A 319 17.01 1.74 19.07
N ASN A 320 17.47 0.89 18.14
CA ASN A 320 18.29 1.32 17.01
C ASN A 320 17.48 1.61 15.74
N TRP A 321 16.17 1.36 15.73
CA TRP A 321 15.36 1.51 14.52
C TRP A 321 15.30 2.96 14.05
N GLN A 322 15.09 3.90 14.99
CA GLN A 322 15.08 5.33 14.67
C GLN A 322 16.42 5.77 14.07
N SER A 323 17.54 5.33 14.65
CA SER A 323 18.86 5.62 14.11
C SER A 323 19.04 5.10 12.68
N ILE A 324 18.49 3.94 12.33
CA ILE A 324 18.51 3.44 10.94
C ILE A 324 17.75 4.38 10.01
N TYR A 325 16.56 4.83 10.41
CA TYR A 325 15.74 5.76 9.62
C TYR A 325 16.43 7.11 9.43
N ASP A 326 16.98 7.65 10.51
CA ASP A 326 17.68 8.93 10.51
C ASP A 326 18.93 8.87 9.63
N ARG A 327 19.71 7.78 9.71
CA ARG A 327 20.91 7.61 8.86
C ARG A 327 20.55 7.47 7.39
N LEU A 328 19.52 6.71 7.03
CA LEU A 328 19.05 6.66 5.64
C LEU A 328 18.67 8.07 5.16
N SER A 329 17.90 8.81 5.95
CA SER A 329 17.45 10.17 5.62
C SER A 329 18.60 11.17 5.47
N GLN A 330 19.59 11.10 6.37
CA GLN A 330 20.81 11.92 6.33
C GLN A 330 21.60 11.76 5.03
N TYR A 331 21.52 10.59 4.39
CA TYR A 331 22.19 10.29 3.12
C TYR A 331 21.27 10.43 1.90
N GLY A 332 20.15 11.14 2.05
CA GLY A 332 19.26 11.49 0.94
C GLY A 332 18.24 10.42 0.57
N TYR A 333 18.15 9.33 1.32
CA TYR A 333 17.10 8.33 1.12
C TYR A 333 15.79 8.83 1.72
N ALA A 334 14.70 8.80 0.96
CA ALA A 334 13.42 9.31 1.41
C ALA A 334 12.72 8.29 2.33
N VAL A 335 12.91 8.43 3.64
CA VAL A 335 12.20 7.65 4.66
C VAL A 335 10.95 8.39 5.12
N ARG A 336 9.83 7.69 5.23
CA ARG A 336 8.52 8.25 5.59
C ARG A 336 7.74 7.28 6.46
N GLU A 337 6.86 7.79 7.31
CA GLU A 337 5.92 6.94 8.03
C GLU A 337 4.91 6.30 7.08
N SER A 338 4.52 5.05 7.34
CA SER A 338 3.39 4.43 6.64
C SER A 338 2.09 5.12 7.03
N ASP A 339 1.08 5.12 6.15
CA ASP A 339 -0.17 5.84 6.45
C ASP A 339 -0.95 5.26 7.64
N ASP A 340 -0.66 4.02 8.06
CA ASP A 340 -1.23 3.44 9.28
C ASP A 340 -0.45 3.79 10.57
N GLY A 341 0.67 4.50 10.45
CA GLY A 341 1.56 4.88 11.54
C GLY A 341 2.34 3.71 12.17
N LYS A 342 2.30 2.51 11.57
CA LYS A 342 2.88 1.30 12.19
C LYS A 342 4.26 0.94 11.69
N SER A 343 4.72 1.50 10.58
CA SER A 343 6.04 1.24 10.02
C SER A 343 6.64 2.47 9.35
N GLN A 344 7.91 2.35 8.98
CA GLN A 344 8.60 3.33 8.16
C GLN A 344 8.84 2.72 6.77
N LEU A 345 8.72 3.55 5.75
CA LEU A 345 8.84 3.21 4.34
C LEU A 345 10.06 3.92 3.78
N LEU A 346 10.90 3.19 3.05
CA LEU A 346 11.93 3.76 2.20
C LEU A 346 11.37 3.91 0.79
N TRP A 347 11.24 5.14 0.30
CA TRP A 347 10.83 5.39 -1.07
C TRP A 347 11.98 5.09 -2.06
N ILE A 348 11.69 4.29 -3.07
CA ILE A 348 12.61 3.84 -4.12
C ILE A 348 12.40 4.64 -5.41
N GLY A 349 11.16 5.12 -5.64
CA GLY A 349 10.71 5.61 -6.94
C GLY A 349 9.97 4.53 -7.72
N GLU A 350 9.37 4.90 -8.85
CA GLU A 350 8.63 3.95 -9.70
C GLU A 350 9.54 2.79 -10.15
N ILE A 351 8.94 1.59 -10.22
CA ILE A 351 9.61 0.39 -10.72
C ILE A 351 8.64 -0.35 -11.63
N GLY A 352 8.66 -0.03 -12.91
CA GLY A 352 7.81 -0.61 -13.95
C GLY A 352 8.58 -1.44 -14.97
N LEU A 353 7.83 -2.24 -15.73
CA LEU A 353 8.30 -2.95 -16.92
C LEU A 353 8.04 -2.10 -18.18
N ASN A 354 8.56 -0.88 -18.15
CA ASN A 354 8.56 0.14 -19.21
C ASN A 354 9.95 0.21 -19.88
N LYS A 355 10.02 -0.18 -21.15
CA LYS A 355 11.27 -0.43 -21.90
C LYS A 355 12.36 0.65 -21.81
N GLU A 356 12.02 1.91 -21.55
CA GLU A 356 12.96 3.03 -21.52
C GLU A 356 13.61 3.26 -20.15
N THR A 357 12.94 2.96 -19.04
CA THR A 357 13.41 3.33 -17.69
C THR A 357 13.64 2.14 -16.76
N THR A 358 13.13 0.94 -17.08
CA THR A 358 13.21 -0.25 -16.21
C THR A 358 14.61 -0.54 -15.68
N ALA A 359 15.65 -0.41 -16.51
CA ALA A 359 17.03 -0.65 -16.08
C ALA A 359 17.45 0.26 -14.91
N THR A 360 17.14 1.55 -14.99
CA THR A 360 17.42 2.55 -13.96
C THR A 360 16.60 2.30 -12.70
N GLU A 361 15.33 1.94 -12.87
CA GLU A 361 14.40 1.69 -11.77
C GLU A 361 14.76 0.41 -10.98
N ILE A 362 15.13 -0.67 -11.68
CA ILE A 362 15.67 -1.88 -11.05
C ILE A 362 16.96 -1.59 -10.29
N ALA A 363 17.82 -0.74 -10.85
CA ALA A 363 19.02 -0.30 -10.15
C ALA A 363 18.70 0.51 -8.89
N ASN A 364 17.64 1.34 -8.89
CA ASN A 364 17.18 2.02 -7.67
C ASN A 364 16.73 1.02 -6.60
N LEU A 365 16.01 -0.05 -6.98
CA LEU A 365 15.63 -1.13 -6.07
C LEU A 365 16.85 -1.82 -5.46
N ILE A 366 17.82 -2.24 -6.28
CA ILE A 366 19.04 -2.91 -5.80
C ILE A 366 19.81 -1.97 -4.86
N GLU A 367 19.96 -0.70 -5.23
CA GLU A 367 20.62 0.31 -4.40
C GLU A 367 19.92 0.48 -3.04
N ALA A 368 18.59 0.61 -3.04
CA ALA A 368 17.81 0.76 -1.81
C ALA A 368 18.00 -0.44 -0.88
N LEU A 369 18.00 -1.67 -1.42
CA LEU A 369 18.27 -2.87 -0.63
C LEU A 369 19.69 -2.87 -0.04
N PHE A 370 20.71 -2.46 -0.81
CA PHE A 370 22.07 -2.28 -0.30
C PHE A 370 22.11 -1.23 0.81
N ALA A 371 21.52 -0.05 0.59
CA ALA A 371 21.52 1.03 1.55
C ALA A 371 20.91 0.59 2.89
N VAL A 372 19.74 -0.04 2.86
CA VAL A 372 19.08 -0.59 4.06
C VAL A 372 19.97 -1.63 4.73
N THR A 373 20.56 -2.56 3.97
CA THR A 373 21.36 -3.65 4.54
C THR A 373 22.65 -3.13 5.19
N ILE A 374 23.29 -2.13 4.58
CA ILE A 374 24.50 -1.48 5.09
C ILE A 374 24.20 -0.77 6.41
N VAL A 375 23.19 0.11 6.42
CA VAL A 375 22.82 0.86 7.64
C VAL A 375 22.34 -0.10 8.72
N LYS A 376 21.51 -1.08 8.38
CA LYS A 376 21.07 -2.13 9.30
C LYS A 376 22.26 -2.90 9.89
N SER A 377 23.28 -3.20 9.09
CA SER A 377 24.46 -3.95 9.53
C SER A 377 25.26 -3.20 10.59
N HIS A 378 25.38 -1.88 10.45
CA HIS A 378 26.02 -1.01 11.45
C HIS A 378 25.30 -1.04 12.80
N PHE A 379 23.96 -1.06 12.77
CA PHE A 379 23.12 -1.01 13.97
C PHE A 379 22.71 -2.38 14.53
N MET A 380 23.37 -3.45 14.11
CA MET A 380 23.20 -4.78 14.71
C MET A 380 23.75 -4.81 16.14
N ARG A 381 23.33 -5.80 16.94
CA ARG A 381 23.90 -6.01 18.29
C ARG A 381 25.39 -6.31 18.22
N GLU A 382 26.12 -5.94 19.27
CA GLU A 382 27.55 -6.22 19.43
C GLU A 382 27.92 -7.67 19.05
N GLY A 383 28.98 -7.80 18.25
CA GLY A 383 29.46 -9.09 17.72
C GLY A 383 28.63 -9.64 16.54
N ARG A 384 27.72 -8.85 15.96
CA ARG A 384 27.03 -9.16 14.70
C ARG A 384 26.97 -7.94 13.79
N GLY A 385 26.91 -8.19 12.48
CA GLY A 385 27.01 -7.13 11.48
C GLY A 385 28.42 -6.54 11.38
N MET A 386 28.54 -5.48 10.60
CA MET A 386 29.79 -4.76 10.36
C MET A 386 29.60 -3.29 10.72
N SER A 387 30.60 -2.68 11.37
CA SER A 387 30.58 -1.23 11.58
C SER A 387 31.06 -0.49 10.34
N PHE A 388 30.50 0.70 10.12
CA PHE A 388 30.86 1.60 9.03
C PHE A 388 31.10 2.97 9.64
N GLU A 389 32.36 3.41 9.69
CA GLU A 389 32.77 4.64 10.36
C GLU A 389 32.00 5.89 9.87
N PHE A 390 31.64 5.94 8.59
CA PHE A 390 30.88 7.05 8.02
C PHE A 390 29.44 7.15 8.55
N LEU A 391 28.93 6.13 9.24
CA LEU A 391 27.61 6.13 9.88
C LEU A 391 27.64 6.53 11.37
N GLU A 392 28.82 6.72 11.95
CA GLU A 392 28.98 7.05 13.38
C GLU A 392 28.65 8.52 13.71
N GLY A 393 28.60 9.40 12.70
CA GLY A 393 28.36 10.85 12.82
C GLY A 393 26.91 11.27 12.70
#